data_AF-A0AAQ0AYW7-F1
#
_entry.id   AF-A0AAQ0AYW7-F1
#
_cell.length_a   1.000
_cell.length_b   1.000
_cell.length_c   1.000
_cell.angle_alpha   90.00
_cell.angle_beta   90.00
_cell.angle_gamma   90.00
#
_symmetry.space_group_name_H-M   'P 1'
#
loop_
_entity.id
_entity.type
_entity.pdbx_description
1 polymer ?
#
loop_
_entity_poly.entity_id
_entity_poly.type
_entity_poly.pdbx_seq_one_letter_code
_entity_poly.pdbx_strand_id
1 'polypeptide(L)'
;MKSNTKSFYHLTFSSCTTDFRTPLSTLRVGSAWLGIKHKKTTHYSPWQNCYALRWIKTCRNEFLDFFIPINQYHLEKNLTEFVHFYNHHRTHLALNKDSPVSSPVLKPPPGAKLGATPIIGGLYHTYSYNKAA
;
A
#
# COMPACT_ATOMS: atom_id res chain seq x y z
N MET A 1 -23.58 6.16 -23.96
CA MET A 1 -24.29 6.41 -22.68
C MET A 1 -24.54 5.08 -21.97
N LYS A 2 -23.78 4.80 -20.91
CA LYS A 2 -24.17 4.00 -19.74
C LYS A 2 -22.97 4.00 -18.78
N SER A 3 -22.97 4.99 -17.91
CA SER A 3 -22.14 5.09 -16.71
C SER A 3 -22.48 3.93 -15.77
N ASN A 4 -21.48 3.15 -15.36
CA ASN A 4 -21.64 2.23 -14.25
C ASN A 4 -20.46 2.43 -13.28
N THR A 5 -20.53 3.56 -12.60
CA THR A 5 -19.76 3.88 -11.40
C THR A 5 -20.30 3.04 -10.24
N LYS A 6 -19.68 1.89 -9.97
CA LYS A 6 -19.84 1.21 -8.68
C LYS A 6 -18.65 1.56 -7.80
N SER A 7 -18.86 2.60 -7.01
CA SER A 7 -18.12 2.89 -5.79
C SER A 7 -18.01 1.62 -4.95
N PHE A 8 -16.79 1.11 -4.79
CA PHE A 8 -16.45 -0.02 -3.93
C PHE A 8 -15.45 0.46 -2.87
N TYR A 9 -15.93 1.33 -1.99
CA TYR A 9 -15.27 1.61 -0.72
C TYR A 9 -16.34 1.51 0.35
N HIS A 10 -16.41 0.36 1.02
CA HIS A 10 -16.89 0.15 2.38
C HIS A 10 -16.91 -1.36 2.60
N LEU A 11 -15.73 -1.94 2.80
CA LEU A 11 -15.60 -3.22 3.50
C LEU A 11 -14.86 -2.91 4.79
N THR A 12 -15.66 -2.68 5.84
CA THR A 12 -15.20 -2.63 7.22
C THR A 12 -14.50 -3.95 7.54
N PHE A 13 -13.21 -3.82 7.84
CA PHE A 13 -12.36 -4.87 8.40
C PHE A 13 -12.99 -5.37 9.71
N SER A 14 -13.80 -6.44 9.62
CA SER A 14 -14.12 -7.26 10.78
C SER A 14 -13.02 -8.30 10.92
N SER A 15 -12.12 -8.02 11.84
CA SER A 15 -11.27 -8.96 12.60
C SER A 15 -11.31 -10.43 12.13
N CYS A 16 -10.55 -10.77 11.10
CA CYS A 16 -10.06 -12.13 10.92
C CYS A 16 -8.55 -12.05 11.14
N THR A 17 -8.17 -12.32 12.37
CA THR A 17 -6.80 -12.47 12.86
C THR A 17 -5.95 -13.21 11.84
N THR A 18 -4.82 -12.60 11.48
CA THR A 18 -3.72 -13.20 10.73
C THR A 18 -3.13 -14.35 11.53
N ASP A 19 -3.80 -15.50 11.52
CA ASP A 19 -3.25 -16.76 11.99
C ASP A 19 -2.70 -17.52 10.78
N PHE A 20 -1.36 -17.57 10.70
CA PHE A 20 -0.59 -18.36 9.73
C PHE A 20 -0.85 -19.88 9.85
N ARG A 21 -1.72 -20.31 10.76
CA ARG A 21 -2.12 -21.69 11.01
C ARG A 21 -3.45 -22.10 10.38
N THR A 22 -4.04 -21.28 9.50
CA THR A 22 -5.25 -21.69 8.78
C THR A 22 -4.94 -22.83 7.79
N PRO A 23 -5.64 -23.97 7.85
CA PRO A 23 -5.42 -25.07 6.92
C PRO A 23 -5.79 -24.62 5.51
N LEU A 24 -5.03 -25.07 4.50
CA LEU A 24 -5.23 -24.65 3.11
C LEU A 24 -6.63 -24.98 2.55
N SER A 25 -7.36 -25.88 3.22
CA SER A 25 -8.76 -26.22 2.92
C SER A 25 -9.68 -25.02 3.10
N THR A 26 -9.52 -24.19 4.13
CA THR A 26 -10.37 -23.01 4.37
C THR A 26 -10.13 -21.92 3.32
N LEU A 27 -8.89 -21.70 2.88
CA LEU A 27 -8.58 -20.75 1.80
C LEU A 27 -9.19 -21.16 0.46
N ARG A 28 -9.23 -22.47 0.16
CA ARG A 28 -9.87 -23.00 -1.06
C ARG A 28 -11.38 -22.75 -1.05
N VAL A 29 -12.03 -22.93 0.10
CA VAL A 29 -13.49 -22.71 0.24
C VAL A 29 -13.83 -21.22 0.13
N GLY A 30 -13.10 -20.33 0.80
CA GLY A 30 -13.34 -18.88 0.74
C GLY A 30 -13.09 -18.27 -0.65
N SER A 31 -12.01 -18.69 -1.33
CA SER A 31 -11.70 -18.20 -2.68
C SER A 31 -12.69 -18.69 -3.74
N ALA A 32 -13.20 -19.93 -3.61
CA ALA A 32 -14.24 -20.46 -4.48
C ALA A 32 -15.55 -19.67 -4.36
N TRP A 33 -15.92 -19.24 -3.15
CA TRP A 33 -17.11 -18.41 -2.93
C TRP A 33 -16.99 -17.02 -3.58
N LEU A 34 -15.77 -16.47 -3.61
CA LEU A 34 -15.45 -15.21 -4.31
C LEU A 34 -15.17 -15.39 -5.82
N GLY A 35 -15.22 -16.62 -6.34
CA GLY A 35 -14.91 -16.93 -7.75
C GLY A 35 -13.42 -16.82 -8.12
N ILE A 36 -12.52 -16.76 -7.14
CA ILE A 36 -11.07 -16.56 -7.32
C ILE A 36 -10.38 -17.94 -7.41
N LYS A 37 -9.63 -18.17 -8.49
CA LYS A 37 -8.83 -19.40 -8.66
C LYS A 37 -7.49 -19.28 -7.95
N HIS A 38 -7.29 -20.07 -6.89
CA HIS A 38 -6.02 -20.10 -6.17
C HIS A 38 -4.92 -20.80 -6.99
N LYS A 39 -3.87 -20.07 -7.38
CA LYS A 39 -2.67 -20.62 -8.04
C LYS A 39 -1.52 -20.68 -7.04
N LYS A 40 -1.00 -21.88 -6.79
CA LYS A 40 0.19 -22.06 -5.96
C LYS A 40 1.45 -21.72 -6.75
N THR A 41 2.35 -20.97 -6.13
CA THR A 41 3.73 -20.83 -6.57
C THR A 41 4.45 -22.15 -6.33
N THR A 42 5.26 -22.61 -7.28
CA THR A 42 6.10 -23.81 -7.09
C THR A 42 7.19 -23.52 -6.07
N HIS A 43 7.61 -24.57 -5.37
CA HIS A 43 8.66 -24.45 -4.37
C HIS A 43 9.98 -24.00 -5.00
N TYR A 44 10.77 -23.21 -4.27
CA TYR A 44 12.06 -22.64 -4.73
C TYR A 44 12.02 -21.90 -6.07
N SER A 45 10.86 -21.34 -6.43
CA SER A 45 10.67 -20.68 -7.72
C SER A 45 10.45 -19.17 -7.57
N PRO A 46 11.49 -18.38 -7.21
CA PRO A 46 11.34 -16.96 -6.90
C PRO A 46 10.87 -16.13 -8.11
N TRP A 47 11.15 -16.57 -9.34
CA TRP A 47 10.72 -15.87 -10.56
C TRP A 47 9.20 -15.81 -10.71
N GLN A 48 8.47 -16.78 -10.15
CA GLN A 48 7.00 -16.83 -10.23
C GLN A 48 6.32 -15.79 -9.34
N ASN A 49 7.03 -15.23 -8.36
CA ASN A 49 6.53 -14.18 -7.47
C ASN A 49 7.47 -12.96 -7.42
N CYS A 50 8.07 -12.64 -8.57
CA CYS A 50 9.08 -11.58 -8.68
C CYS A 50 8.55 -10.22 -8.19
N TYR A 51 7.27 -9.91 -8.41
CA TYR A 51 6.64 -8.66 -7.97
C TYR A 51 6.53 -8.54 -6.45
N ALA A 52 6.01 -9.54 -5.75
CA ALA A 52 5.90 -9.46 -4.30
C ALA A 52 7.29 -9.50 -3.64
N LEU A 53 8.21 -10.29 -4.17
CA LEU A 53 9.59 -10.30 -3.68
C LEU A 53 10.28 -8.94 -3.88
N ARG A 54 10.07 -8.30 -5.04
CA ARG A 54 10.57 -6.95 -5.29
C ARG A 54 9.98 -5.96 -4.30
N TRP A 55 8.67 -6.05 -4.03
CA TRP A 55 7.99 -5.19 -3.07
C TRP A 55 8.55 -5.38 -1.65
N ILE A 56 8.70 -6.62 -1.17
CA ILE A 56 9.28 -6.92 0.16
C ILE A 56 10.69 -6.33 0.29
N LYS A 57 11.52 -6.47 -0.76
CA LYS A 57 12.86 -5.88 -0.78
C LYS A 57 12.81 -4.36 -0.67
N THR A 58 11.88 -3.72 -1.36
CA THR A 58 11.67 -2.27 -1.26
C THR A 58 11.27 -1.88 0.16
N CYS A 59 10.28 -2.55 0.76
CA CYS A 59 9.87 -2.29 2.15
C CYS A 59 11.04 -2.43 3.14
N ARG A 60 11.90 -3.43 2.94
CA ARG A 60 13.07 -3.62 3.81
C ARG A 60 14.06 -2.48 3.67
N ASN A 61 14.50 -2.21 2.44
CA ASN A 61 15.58 -1.25 2.16
C ASN A 61 15.21 0.20 2.47
N GLU A 62 13.93 0.52 2.50
CA GLU A 62 13.46 1.91 2.57
C GLU A 62 12.73 2.25 3.86
N PHE A 63 12.18 1.25 4.53
CA PHE A 63 11.48 1.44 5.79
C PHE A 63 12.16 0.69 6.92
N LEU A 64 12.28 -0.64 6.82
CA LEU A 64 12.74 -1.46 7.95
C LEU A 64 14.23 -1.28 8.28
N ASP A 65 15.07 -0.89 7.33
CA ASP A 65 16.49 -0.62 7.60
C ASP A 65 16.69 0.67 8.43
N PHE A 66 15.72 1.58 8.45
CA PHE A 66 15.78 2.86 9.19
C PHE A 66 14.91 2.87 10.45
N PHE A 67 14.08 1.86 10.64
CA PHE A 67 13.07 1.83 11.68
C PHE A 67 13.20 0.58 12.56
N ILE A 68 13.33 0.79 13.87
CA ILE A 68 13.41 -0.30 14.85
C ILE A 68 12.02 -0.52 15.44
N PRO A 69 11.35 -1.65 15.16
CA PRO A 69 10.03 -1.93 15.72
C PRO A 69 10.12 -2.25 17.21
N ILE A 70 9.36 -1.51 18.03
CA ILE A 70 9.29 -1.72 19.48
C ILE A 70 8.30 -2.84 19.84
N ASN A 71 7.20 -2.95 19.09
CA ASN A 71 6.15 -3.96 19.29
C ASN A 71 5.47 -4.28 17.94
N GLN A 72 4.76 -5.40 17.85
CA GLN A 72 3.98 -5.80 16.68
C GLN A 72 2.99 -4.72 16.26
N TYR A 73 2.20 -4.19 17.18
CA TYR A 73 1.23 -3.12 16.87
C TYR A 73 1.91 -1.88 16.27
N HIS A 74 3.09 -1.53 16.77
CA HIS A 74 3.85 -0.39 16.27
C HIS A 74 4.33 -0.62 14.83
N LEU A 75 4.82 -1.83 14.55
CA LEU A 75 5.22 -2.24 13.21
C LEU A 75 4.03 -2.24 12.24
N GLU A 76 2.89 -2.82 12.63
CA GLU A 76 1.69 -2.88 11.79
C GLU A 76 1.15 -1.49 11.44
N LYS A 77 1.12 -0.58 12.42
CA LYS A 77 0.71 0.81 12.19
C LYS A 77 1.60 1.51 11.17
N ASN A 78 2.92 1.42 11.36
CA ASN A 78 3.88 2.08 10.47
C ASN A 78 3.95 1.42 9.09
N LEU A 79 3.78 0.10 9.01
CA LEU A 79 3.66 -0.61 7.73
C LEU A 79 2.41 -0.17 6.97
N THR A 80 1.28 0.02 7.65
CA THR A 80 0.05 0.51 7.02
C THR A 80 0.26 1.92 6.44
N GLU A 81 0.93 2.78 7.20
CA GLU A 81 1.31 4.12 6.74
C GLU A 81 2.28 4.07 5.55
N PHE A 82 3.28 3.18 5.58
CA PHE A 82 4.20 2.96 4.46
C PHE A 82 3.51 2.45 3.21
N VAL A 83 2.57 1.51 3.34
CA VAL A 83 1.77 1.00 2.20
C VAL A 83 0.96 2.13 1.57
N HIS A 84 0.33 2.99 2.39
CA HIS A 84 -0.38 4.15 1.90
C HIS A 84 0.55 5.10 1.14
N PHE A 85 1.71 5.43 1.73
CA PHE A 85 2.72 6.26 1.07
C PHE A 85 3.22 5.66 -0.26
N TYR A 86 3.50 4.35 -0.27
CA TYR A 86 3.96 3.62 -1.44
C TYR A 86 2.96 3.70 -2.60
N ASN A 87 1.67 3.54 -2.31
CA ASN A 87 0.63 3.53 -3.34
C ASN A 87 0.26 4.93 -3.85
N HIS A 88 0.28 5.94 -2.98
CA HIS A 88 -0.27 7.27 -3.32
C HIS A 88 0.78 8.32 -3.66
N HIS A 89 1.97 8.25 -3.07
CA HIS A 89 2.95 9.35 -3.12
C HIS A 89 4.29 8.97 -3.72
N ARG A 90 4.69 7.70 -3.59
CA ARG A 90 5.95 7.23 -4.15
C ARG A 90 5.93 7.35 -5.67
N THR A 91 7.00 7.92 -6.22
CA THR A 91 7.17 8.05 -7.67
C THR A 91 7.80 6.78 -8.25
N HIS A 92 7.24 6.28 -9.35
CA HIS A 92 7.75 5.10 -10.05
C HIS A 92 8.26 5.52 -11.43
N LEU A 93 9.55 5.27 -11.71
CA LEU A 93 10.14 5.59 -13.02
C LEU A 93 9.43 4.87 -14.17
N ALA A 94 8.98 3.64 -13.95
CA ALA A 94 8.22 2.87 -14.92
C ALA A 94 6.83 3.45 -15.23
N LEU A 95 6.31 4.33 -14.35
CA LEU A 95 5.02 5.00 -14.48
C LEU A 95 5.19 6.49 -14.82
N ASN A 96 6.24 6.86 -15.58
CA ASN A 96 6.53 8.26 -15.89
C ASN A 96 6.67 9.18 -14.66
N LYS A 97 7.18 8.62 -13.55
CA LYS A 97 7.31 9.29 -12.24
C LYS A 97 5.97 9.55 -11.53
N ASP A 98 4.89 8.93 -11.97
CA ASP A 98 3.62 8.90 -11.24
C ASP A 98 3.63 7.81 -10.15
N SER A 99 2.64 7.86 -9.26
CA SER A 99 2.40 6.84 -8.25
C SER A 99 1.45 5.74 -8.77
N PRO A 100 1.44 4.54 -8.14
CA PRO A 100 0.55 3.45 -8.55
C PRO A 100 -0.93 3.84 -8.54
N VAL A 101 -1.33 4.67 -7.57
CA VAL A 101 -2.63 5.33 -7.54
C VAL A 101 -2.44 6.76 -8.03
N SER A 102 -2.77 7.00 -9.30
CA SER A 102 -2.60 8.30 -9.96
C SER A 102 -3.17 9.43 -9.10
N SER A 103 -2.33 10.41 -8.80
CA SER A 103 -2.72 11.60 -8.06
C SER A 103 -2.78 12.79 -9.02
N PRO A 104 -3.79 13.67 -8.92
CA PRO A 104 -3.82 14.86 -9.76
C PRO A 104 -2.59 15.75 -9.48
N VAL A 105 -1.97 16.25 -10.55
CA VAL A 105 -0.86 17.20 -10.42
C VAL A 105 -1.36 18.48 -9.76
N LEU A 106 -0.88 18.74 -8.54
CA LEU A 106 -1.24 19.93 -7.80
C LEU A 106 -0.61 21.18 -8.44
N LYS A 107 -1.45 22.12 -8.87
CA LYS A 107 -1.01 23.46 -9.27
C LYS A 107 -1.11 24.39 -8.06
N PRO A 108 -0.11 25.24 -7.79
CA PRO A 108 -0.17 26.19 -6.69
C PRO A 108 -1.33 27.18 -6.89
N PRO A 109 -2.32 27.23 -5.98
CA PRO A 109 -3.30 28.31 -5.97
C PRO A 109 -2.61 29.67 -5.70
N PRO A 110 -3.16 30.79 -6.19
CA PRO A 110 -2.67 32.13 -5.85
C PRO A 110 -2.62 32.32 -4.32
N GLY A 111 -1.46 32.69 -3.79
CA GLY A 111 -1.25 32.90 -2.34
C GLY A 111 -1.16 31.62 -1.50
N ALA A 112 -1.15 30.42 -2.09
CA ALA A 112 -1.05 29.18 -1.31
C ALA A 112 0.35 28.97 -0.72
N LYS A 113 0.39 28.38 0.48
CA LYS A 113 1.64 27.99 1.15
C LYS A 113 1.88 26.50 0.98
N LEU A 114 3.12 26.12 0.67
CA LEU A 114 3.52 24.72 0.64
C LEU A 114 3.63 24.19 2.08
N GLY A 115 2.85 23.17 2.40
CA GLY A 115 2.93 22.42 3.64
C GLY A 115 3.70 21.12 3.43
N ALA A 116 4.55 20.76 4.39
CA ALA A 116 5.20 19.47 4.45
C ALA A 116 4.55 18.65 5.57
N THR A 117 4.07 17.45 5.24
CA THR A 117 3.52 16.50 6.21
C THR A 117 4.54 15.36 6.37
N PRO A 118 5.07 15.15 7.59
CA PRO A 118 5.98 14.04 7.85
C PRO A 118 5.22 12.71 7.80
N ILE A 119 5.88 11.69 7.25
CA ILE A 119 5.38 10.33 7.10
C ILE A 119 6.38 9.39 7.76
N ILE A 120 5.88 8.37 8.47
CA ILE A 120 6.68 7.35 9.18
C ILE A 120 7.71 8.02 10.09
N GLY A 121 7.21 8.81 11.04
CA GLY A 121 8.07 9.52 11.99
C GLY A 121 9.01 10.57 11.36
N GLY A 122 8.76 10.98 10.11
CA GLY A 122 9.57 11.98 9.40
C GLY A 122 10.63 11.39 8.46
N LEU A 123 10.65 10.08 8.26
CA LEU A 123 11.52 9.44 7.27
C LEU A 123 11.21 9.94 5.84
N TYR A 124 9.92 10.13 5.57
CA TYR A 124 9.44 10.71 4.31
C TYR A 124 8.63 11.97 4.58
N HIS A 125 8.51 12.81 3.56
CA HIS A 125 7.66 14.00 3.58
C HIS A 125 6.77 14.01 2.35
N THR A 126 5.48 14.26 2.55
CA THR A 126 4.55 14.59 1.47
C THR A 126 4.28 16.08 1.47
N TYR A 127 4.15 16.65 0.28
CA TYR A 127 3.94 18.07 0.10
C TYR A 127 2.53 18.35 -0.43
N SER A 128 1.85 19.31 0.17
CA SER A 128 0.52 19.76 -0.25
C SER A 128 0.44 21.28 -0.20
N TYR A 129 -0.41 21.88 -1.03
CA TYR A 129 -0.69 23.31 -0.97
C TYR A 129 -1.83 23.56 0.00
N ASN A 130 -1.57 24.35 1.04
CA ASN A 130 -2.60 24.87 1.94
C ASN A 130 -3.05 26.24 1.43
N LYS A 131 -4.35 26.50 1.42
CA LYS A 131 -4.86 27.86 1.20
C LYS A 131 -4.32 28.76 2.31
N ALA A 132 -3.67 29.87 1.96
CA ALA A 132 -3.42 30.91 2.94
C ALA A 132 -4.78 31.46 3.40
N ALA A 133 -4.93 31.57 4.72
CA ALA A 133 -6.10 32.18 5.35
C ALA A 133 -6.19 33.67 5.00
#